data_AF-A0A7W5XME9-F1
#
_entry.id   AF-A0A7W5XME9-F1
#
_cell.length_a   1.000
_cell.length_b   1.000
_cell.length_c   1.000
_cell.angle_alpha   90.00
_cell.angle_beta   90.00
_cell.angle_gamma   90.00
#
_symmetry.space_group_name_H-M   'P 1'
#
loop_
_entity.id
_entity.type
_entity.pdbx_description
1 polymer ?
#
loop_
_entity_poly.entity_id
_entity_poly.type
_entity_poly.pdbx_seq_one_letter_code
_entity_poly.pdbx_strand_id
1 'polypeptide(L)' 'MRTLVDIGDPEVKALDRLAQREKMSRAALIRKAIDDFLARNNADIEAEAFGLWGDRKIDGLTYQENMRSEW' A
#
# COMPACT_ATOMS: atom_id res chain seq x y z
N MET A 1 -14.79 1.86 4.40
CA MET A 1 -14.58 2.58 5.68
C MET A 1 -14.81 4.08 5.45
N ARG A 2 -15.25 4.84 6.46
CA ARG A 2 -15.42 6.30 6.38
C ARG A 2 -14.47 6.95 7.39
N THR A 3 -13.81 8.02 6.98
CA THR A 3 -12.91 8.83 7.83
C THR A 3 -13.32 10.29 7.70
N LEU A 4 -13.28 11.02 8.81
CA LEU A 4 -13.42 12.48 8.83
C LEU A 4 -12.02 13.09 8.78
N VAL A 5 -11.85 14.07 7.90
CA VAL A 5 -10.56 14.76 7.71
C VAL A 5 -10.86 16.24 7.60
N ASP A 6 -10.13 17.05 8.36
CA ASP A 6 -10.20 18.50 8.26
C ASP A 6 -9.37 18.97 7.06
N ILE A 7 -10.01 19.69 6.15
CA ILE A 7 -9.41 20.23 4.93
C ILE A 7 -9.89 21.67 4.81
N GLY A 8 -8.98 22.61 4.58
CA GLY A 8 -9.34 24.02 4.42
C GLY A 8 -10.15 24.28 3.15
N ASP A 9 -10.93 25.36 3.18
CA ASP A 9 -11.73 25.80 2.02
C ASP A 9 -10.91 26.00 0.73
N PRO A 10 -9.70 26.60 0.77
CA PRO A 10 -8.87 26.76 -0.43
C PRO A 10 -8.48 25.41 -1.05
N GLU A 11 -8.13 24.42 -0.23
CA GLU A 11 -7.73 23.09 -0.63
C GLU A 11 -8.92 22.33 -1.23
N VAL A 12 -10.11 22.45 -0.62
CA VAL A 12 -11.35 21.86 -1.17
C VAL A 12 -11.63 22.42 -2.57
N LYS A 13 -11.52 23.73 -2.77
CA LYS A 13 -11.68 24.36 -4.09
C LYS A 13 -10.62 23.93 -5.10
N ALA A 14 -9.39 23.68 -4.65
CA ALA A 14 -8.34 23.14 -5.51
C ALA A 14 -8.66 21.69 -5.94
N LEU A 15 -9.12 20.86 -5.01
CA LEU A 15 -9.52 19.48 -5.28
C LEU A 15 -10.72 19.40 -6.23
N ASP A 16 -11.72 20.29 -6.09
CA ASP A 16 -12.87 20.33 -6.99
C ASP A 16 -12.46 20.69 -8.43
N ARG A 17 -11.59 21.70 -8.60
CA ARG A 17 -11.05 22.07 -9.91
C ARG A 17 -10.26 20.94 -10.54
N LEU A 18 -9.45 20.25 -9.74
CA LEU A 18 -8.66 19.10 -10.20
C LEU A 18 -9.57 17.94 -10.62
N ALA A 19 -10.56 17.61 -9.79
CA ALA A 19 -11.52 16.54 -10.07
C ALA A 19 -12.29 16.80 -11.37
N GLN A 20 -12.70 18.05 -11.62
CA GLN A 20 -13.36 18.45 -12.85
C GLN A 20 -12.45 18.29 -14.08
N ARG A 21 -11.18 18.70 -13.98
CA ARG A 21 -10.20 18.54 -15.06
C ARG A 21 -9.96 17.07 -15.41
N GLU A 22 -9.89 16.21 -14.39
CA GLU A 22 -9.68 14.76 -14.52
C GLU A 22 -10.99 14.00 -14.81
N LYS A 23 -12.13 14.71 -14.94
CA LYS A 23 -13.47 14.15 -15.21
C LYS A 23 -13.89 13.05 -14.23
N MET A 24 -13.60 13.22 -12.95
CA MET A 24 -13.99 12.28 -11.90
C MET A 24 -14.54 13.00 -10.67
N SER A 25 -15.16 12.25 -9.75
CA SER A 25 -15.63 12.83 -8.49
C SER A 25 -14.45 13.16 -7.56
N ARG A 26 -14.61 14.18 -6.71
CA ARG A 26 -13.62 14.52 -5.67
C ARG A 26 -13.29 13.32 -4.78
N ALA A 27 -14.26 12.48 -4.45
CA ALA A 27 -14.03 11.27 -3.67
C ALA A 27 -13.18 10.23 -4.41
N ALA A 28 -13.37 10.07 -5.74
CA ALA A 28 -12.52 9.20 -6.55
C ALA A 28 -11.09 9.73 -6.63
N LEU A 29 -10.93 11.04 -6.82
CA LEU A 29 -9.64 11.72 -6.84
C LEU A 29 -8.86 11.51 -5.52
N ILE A 30 -9.53 11.69 -4.37
CA ILE A 30 -8.92 11.51 -3.05
C ILE A 30 -8.47 10.06 -2.85
N ARG A 31 -9.29 9.07 -3.24
CA ARG A 31 -8.88 7.66 -3.17
C ARG A 31 -7.65 7.38 -4.02
N LYS A 32 -7.63 7.85 -5.26
CA LYS A 32 -6.46 7.72 -6.15
C LYS A 32 -5.22 8.36 -5.52
N ALA A 33 -5.35 9.54 -4.92
CA ALA A 33 -4.24 10.21 -4.26
C ALA A 33 -3.70 9.43 -3.05
N ILE A 34 -4.59 8.78 -2.27
CA ILE A 34 -4.19 7.89 -1.17
C ILE A 34 -3.43 6.68 -1.71
N ASP A 35 -3.96 6.02 -2.74
CA ASP A 35 -3.31 4.86 -3.37
C ASP A 35 -1.92 5.23 -3.91
N ASP A 36 -1.82 6.35 -4.64
CA ASP A 36 -0.55 6.85 -5.19
C ASP A 36 0.45 7.21 -4.07
N PHE A 37 -0.02 7.78 -2.96
CA PHE A 37 0.83 8.13 -1.82
C PHE A 37 1.36 6.89 -1.11
N LEU A 38 0.50 5.89 -0.88
CA LEU A 38 0.91 4.62 -0.27
C LEU A 38 1.88 3.86 -1.17
N ALA A 39 1.61 3.78 -2.47
CA ALA A 39 2.51 3.11 -3.43
C ALA A 39 3.92 3.73 -3.43
N ARG A 40 4.02 5.05 -3.37
CA ARG A 40 5.31 5.77 -3.30
C ARG A 40 6.07 5.51 -2.00
N ASN A 41 5.36 5.28 -0.90
CA ASN A 41 5.94 5.12 0.43
C ASN A 41 6.05 3.66 0.88
N ASN A 42 5.51 2.71 0.11
CA ASN A 42 5.62 1.26 0.35
C ASN A 42 6.82 0.60 -0.34
N ALA A 43 7.66 1.36 -1.06
CA ALA A 43 8.84 0.82 -1.75
C ALA A 43 9.79 0.08 -0.78
N ASP A 44 9.84 0.48 0.49
CA ASP A 44 10.68 -0.16 1.50
C ASP A 44 10.12 -1.53 1.97
N ILE A 45 8.81 -1.75 1.91
CA ILE A 45 8.16 -2.99 2.39
C ILE A 45 8.31 -4.14 1.37
N GLU A 46 8.23 -3.84 0.07
CA GLU A 46 8.46 -4.86 -0.97
C GLU A 46 9.92 -5.33 -1.02
N ALA A 47 10.88 -4.45 -0.69
CA ALA A 47 12.29 -4.82 -0.56
C ALA A 47 12.54 -5.79 0.61
N GLU A 48 11.83 -5.62 1.74
CA GLU A 48 11.91 -6.56 2.87
C GLU A 48 11.22 -7.90 2.59
N ALA A 49 10.12 -7.90 1.82
CA ALA A 49 9.35 -9.12 1.51
C ALA A 49 10.15 -10.13 0.68
N PHE A 50 11.07 -9.69 -0.19
CA PHE A 50 11.95 -10.57 -0.97
C PHE A 50 13.25 -10.97 -0.24
N GLY A 51 13.49 -10.47 0.98
CA GLY A 51 14.71 -10.74 1.77
C GLY A 51 14.49 -11.50 3.08
N LEU A 52 13.25 -11.57 3.59
CA LEU A 52 12.92 -12.18 4.89
C LEU A 52 13.30 -13.67 5.04
N TRP A 53 13.42 -14.40 3.92
CA TRP A 53 13.94 -15.77 3.90
C TRP A 53 15.44 -15.86 3.58
N GLY A 54 16.03 -14.81 3.01
CA GLY A 54 17.44 -14.79 2.58
C GLY A 54 18.42 -14.90 3.75
N ASP A 55 18.09 -14.31 4.90
CA ASP A 55 18.91 -14.39 6.11
C ASP A 55 18.71 -15.68 6.90
N ARG A 56 17.69 -16.47 6.56
CA ARG A 56 17.49 -17.81 7.14
C ARG A 56 18.32 -18.80 6.33
N LYS A 57 19.50 -19.16 6.84
CA LYS A 57 20.27 -20.32 6.35
C LYS A 57 19.61 -21.65 6.76
N ILE A 58 18.35 -21.83 6.38
CA ILE A 58 17.62 -23.07 6.60
C ILE A 58 17.68 -23.85 5.30
N ASP A 59 18.20 -25.07 5.37
CA ASP A 59 18.13 -26.00 4.24
C ASP A 59 16.66 -26.35 3.97
N GLY A 60 16.17 -26.01 2.78
CA GLY A 60 14.76 -26.12 2.43
C GLY A 60 14.26 -27.58 2.43
N LEU A 61 15.14 -28.53 2.13
CA LEU A 61 14.82 -29.95 2.13
C LEU A 61 14.65 -30.48 3.56
N THR A 62 15.60 -30.17 4.43
CA THR A 62 15.53 -30.51 5.86
C THR A 62 14.29 -29.89 6.53
N TYR A 63 13.95 -28.65 6.17
CA TYR A 63 12.74 -27.99 6.69
C TYR A 63 11.46 -28.71 6.27
N GLN A 64 11.37 -29.09 4.99
CA GLN A 64 10.22 -29.82 4.47
C GLN A 64 10.08 -31.21 5.10
N GLU A 65 11.19 -31.92 5.29
CA GLU A 65 11.22 -33.24 5.94
C GLU A 65 10.76 -33.17 7.40
N ASN A 66 11.21 -32.17 8.15
CA ASN A 66 10.79 -31.93 9.53
C ASN A 66 9.29 -31.59 9.64
N MET A 67 8.74 -30.78 8.73
CA MET A 67 7.30 -30.49 8.75
C MET A 67 6.45 -31.72 8.39
N ARG A 68 6.96 -32.60 7.52
CA ARG A 68 6.23 -33.81 7.09
C ARG A 68 6.31 -34.95 8.10
N SER A 69 7.27 -34.93 9.01
CA SER A 69 7.37 -35.92 10.10
C SER A 69 6.46 -35.59 11.29
N GLU A 70 5.85 -34.40 11.31
CA GLU A 70 4.86 -33.98 12.32
C GLU A 70 3.42 -34.44 12.02
N TRP A 71 3.15 -35.03 10.85
CA TRP A 71 1.85 -35.58 10.43
C TRP A 71 1.94 -37.09 10.15
#